data_AF-A0A673YLH7-F1
#
_entry.id   AF-A0A673YLH7-F1
#
_cell.length_a   1.000
_cell.length_b   1.000
_cell.length_c   1.000
_cell.angle_alpha   90.00
_cell.angle_beta   90.00
_cell.angle_gamma   90.00
#
_symmetry.space_group_name_H-M   'P 1'
#
loop_
_entity.id
_entity.type
_entity.pdbx_description
1 polymer ?
#
loop_
_entity_poly.entity_id
_entity_poly.type
_entity_poly.pdbx_seq_one_letter_code
_entity_poly.pdbx_strand_id
1 'polypeptide(L)'
;MSGTQGYPYPQVFLVDSGRGPQPSVQPPGMLPCWSFPPAHERVMERGRVRGSRGLGSWSLAIALLFLLLLVFGALGLGAYQIIKLQTQLDGIQQVREMNIEIDGRGPEKQVGDLPETDPNRGKTAGRPAAHVIGRIEKHVSQNTLRWEPKAGRAFTEGGVVYRDGGLQVNETGLYHIYSRVQFEANHCTPTDALVHSVFVRRPGNFKSLTLMEGHREGYCNLGSHGYVWTSGSYLGSTLKLEKQDWLYVNVSHPAMLSHAHHANFFGLHKI
;
A
#
# COMPACT_ATOMS: atom_id res chain seq x y z
N MET A 1 -1.27 55.49 -32.23
CA MET A 1 -0.23 55.98 -31.31
C MET A 1 0.20 54.80 -30.46
N SER A 2 1.48 54.41 -30.52
CA SER A 2 2.05 53.35 -29.68
C SER A 2 3.43 53.79 -29.26
N GLY A 3 3.68 53.84 -27.95
CA GLY A 3 4.95 54.28 -27.38
C GLY A 3 5.68 53.12 -26.70
N THR A 4 6.95 52.94 -27.04
CA THR A 4 7.89 52.06 -26.33
C THR A 4 9.19 52.83 -26.15
N GLN A 5 9.62 52.98 -24.90
CA GLN A 5 10.75 53.83 -24.52
C GLN A 5 11.56 53.14 -23.42
N GLY A 6 12.89 53.19 -23.51
CA GLY A 6 13.79 52.72 -22.43
C GLY A 6 14.88 51.75 -22.88
N TYR A 7 16.01 52.29 -23.34
CA TYR A 7 17.33 51.70 -23.10
C TYR A 7 18.00 52.47 -21.94
N PRO A 8 18.96 51.86 -21.25
CA PRO A 8 20.30 52.47 -21.29
C PRO A 8 21.46 51.47 -21.44
N TYR A 9 22.50 51.93 -22.15
CA TYR A 9 23.87 51.38 -22.15
C TYR A 9 24.74 52.20 -21.17
N PRO A 10 25.83 51.64 -20.60
CA PRO A 10 27.18 51.78 -21.19
C PRO A 10 28.08 50.55 -20.93
N GLN A 11 29.35 50.42 -21.35
CA GLN A 11 30.20 50.90 -22.47
C GLN A 11 31.49 50.03 -22.44
N VAL A 12 32.27 49.99 -23.52
CA VAL A 12 33.73 50.29 -23.59
C VAL A 12 34.13 50.21 -25.08
N PHE A 13 34.99 51.11 -25.54
CA PHE A 13 35.57 51.11 -26.89
C PHE A 13 37.06 50.73 -26.86
N LEU A 14 37.55 50.14 -27.95
CA LEU A 14 38.84 50.54 -28.51
C LEU A 14 38.88 50.31 -30.03
N VAL A 15 39.64 51.16 -30.72
CA VAL A 15 39.75 51.37 -32.18
C VAL A 15 41.27 51.19 -32.49
N ASP A 16 41.73 50.64 -33.61
CA ASP A 16 41.71 51.29 -34.94
C ASP A 16 42.10 50.36 -36.13
N SER A 17 41.87 50.91 -37.32
CA SER A 17 42.27 50.57 -38.70
C SER A 17 43.72 50.05 -38.89
N GLY A 18 44.09 49.38 -40.00
CA GLY A 18 43.32 48.91 -41.17
C GLY A 18 44.20 48.74 -42.45
N ARG A 19 43.59 48.33 -43.58
CA ARG A 19 44.08 48.35 -45.00
C ARG A 19 45.24 47.42 -45.44
N GLY A 20 44.99 46.58 -46.47
CA GLY A 20 45.94 46.32 -47.58
C GLY A 20 46.43 44.87 -47.83
N PRO A 21 46.58 44.38 -49.10
CA PRO A 21 47.00 42.99 -49.39
C PRO A 21 48.19 42.77 -50.39
N GLN A 22 48.80 41.57 -50.35
CA GLN A 22 49.60 40.86 -51.42
C GLN A 22 51.02 41.39 -51.78
N PRO A 23 51.93 40.63 -52.48
CA PRO A 23 52.25 39.18 -52.37
C PRO A 23 53.75 38.73 -52.61
N SER A 24 54.08 37.48 -52.24
CA SER A 24 54.98 36.49 -52.95
C SER A 24 56.54 36.52 -52.95
N VAL A 25 57.12 35.31 -53.20
CA VAL A 25 58.51 34.93 -53.67
C VAL A 25 59.66 34.66 -52.64
N GLN A 26 60.59 33.73 -52.99
CA GLN A 26 61.82 33.24 -52.31
C GLN A 26 63.01 33.19 -53.33
N PRO A 27 64.23 32.62 -53.05
CA PRO A 27 65.02 32.36 -51.83
C PRO A 27 66.34 33.21 -51.90
N PRO A 28 67.63 32.74 -52.03
CA PRO A 28 68.40 31.60 -51.50
C PRO A 28 69.82 31.91 -50.91
N GLY A 29 70.47 30.89 -50.31
CA GLY A 29 71.93 30.85 -49.98
C GLY A 29 72.28 30.99 -48.48
N MET A 30 73.25 30.29 -47.88
CA MET A 30 74.18 29.22 -48.35
C MET A 30 74.46 28.19 -47.21
N LEU A 31 75.01 27.02 -47.58
CA LEU A 31 75.62 25.97 -46.73
C LEU A 31 77.09 25.76 -47.21
N PRO A 32 77.96 24.85 -46.69
CA PRO A 32 77.80 23.82 -45.63
C PRO A 32 79.01 23.73 -44.64
N CYS A 33 79.07 22.68 -43.80
CA CYS A 33 80.29 21.86 -43.62
C CYS A 33 80.02 20.48 -42.96
N TRP A 34 80.88 19.48 -43.20
CA TRP A 34 80.60 18.04 -43.03
C TRP A 34 81.33 17.36 -41.86
N SER A 35 80.79 16.25 -41.32
CA SER A 35 81.51 14.96 -41.13
C SER A 35 80.63 13.81 -40.54
N PHE A 36 80.91 12.57 -40.99
CA PHE A 36 80.40 11.25 -40.54
C PHE A 36 81.61 10.41 -40.01
N PRO A 37 81.58 9.12 -39.53
CA PRO A 37 80.62 8.00 -39.75
C PRO A 37 80.34 7.11 -38.47
N PRO A 38 79.80 5.86 -38.55
CA PRO A 38 79.20 5.16 -37.40
C PRO A 38 79.82 3.80 -36.94
N ALA A 39 79.31 3.30 -35.80
CA ALA A 39 79.07 1.90 -35.36
C ALA A 39 80.21 0.85 -35.28
N HIS A 40 80.24 0.11 -34.15
CA HIS A 40 80.70 -1.29 -34.11
C HIS A 40 80.05 -2.11 -32.97
N GLU A 41 79.97 -3.43 -33.15
CA GLU A 41 79.24 -4.41 -32.31
C GLU A 41 80.18 -5.35 -31.54
N ARG A 42 79.73 -5.90 -30.37
CA ARG A 42 80.30 -7.08 -29.68
C ARG A 42 79.28 -7.90 -28.85
N VAL A 43 78.62 -8.86 -29.50
CA VAL A 43 78.67 -10.34 -29.23
C VAL A 43 79.61 -10.78 -28.05
N MET A 44 79.31 -11.72 -27.15
CA MET A 44 78.15 -12.62 -26.87
C MET A 44 78.26 -13.27 -25.46
N GLU A 45 77.16 -13.90 -24.98
CA GLU A 45 77.03 -15.06 -24.03
C GLU A 45 77.90 -15.13 -22.72
N ARG A 46 77.49 -15.78 -21.61
CA ARG A 46 76.64 -16.98 -21.46
C ARG A 46 76.10 -17.07 -20.01
N GLY A 47 74.86 -17.56 -19.83
CA GLY A 47 74.28 -17.79 -18.49
C GLY A 47 72.81 -18.24 -18.54
N ARG A 48 72.56 -19.55 -18.63
CA ARG A 48 71.22 -20.16 -18.84
C ARG A 48 70.88 -21.08 -17.65
N VAL A 49 69.61 -21.53 -17.55
CA VAL A 49 69.05 -22.51 -16.57
C VAL A 49 68.71 -21.84 -15.21
N ARG A 50 67.52 -22.01 -14.58
CA ARG A 50 66.37 -22.94 -14.78
C ARG A 50 65.03 -22.37 -14.27
N GLY A 51 63.92 -22.69 -14.95
CA GLY A 51 62.56 -22.68 -14.40
C GLY A 51 61.93 -21.30 -14.09
N SER A 52 60.62 -21.20 -13.84
CA SER A 52 59.52 -22.17 -14.07
C SER A 52 58.17 -21.43 -14.25
N ARG A 53 57.16 -22.11 -14.81
CA ARG A 53 55.79 -21.58 -14.95
C ARG A 53 55.21 -21.29 -13.56
N GLY A 54 54.58 -20.13 -13.35
CA GLY A 54 53.95 -19.85 -12.03
C GLY A 54 53.07 -18.59 -11.90
N LEU A 55 53.41 -17.46 -12.52
CA LEU A 55 52.85 -16.17 -12.09
C LEU A 55 51.33 -16.00 -12.29
N GLY A 56 50.76 -16.59 -13.35
CA GLY A 56 49.30 -16.64 -13.55
C GLY A 56 48.56 -17.63 -12.63
N SER A 57 49.26 -18.60 -12.03
CA SER A 57 48.65 -19.57 -11.11
C SER A 57 48.44 -18.99 -9.72
N TRP A 58 49.30 -18.08 -9.27
CA TRP A 58 49.21 -17.50 -7.92
C TRP A 58 48.05 -16.49 -7.83
N SER A 59 47.86 -15.65 -8.85
CA SER A 59 46.71 -14.74 -8.92
C SER A 59 45.38 -15.49 -9.02
N LEU A 60 45.31 -16.58 -9.80
CA LEU A 60 44.14 -17.45 -9.83
C LEU A 60 43.89 -18.17 -8.49
N ALA A 61 44.95 -18.64 -7.80
CA ALA A 61 44.81 -19.23 -6.47
C ALA A 61 44.29 -18.22 -5.43
N ILE A 62 44.75 -16.97 -5.46
CA ILE A 62 44.21 -15.88 -4.62
C ILE A 62 42.75 -15.59 -4.97
N ALA A 63 42.39 -15.51 -6.25
CA ALA A 63 41.00 -15.28 -6.66
C ALA A 63 40.05 -16.41 -6.22
N LEU A 64 40.49 -17.67 -6.34
CA LEU A 64 39.77 -18.83 -5.84
C LEU A 64 39.65 -18.82 -4.30
N LEU A 65 40.70 -18.41 -3.58
CA LEU A 65 40.64 -18.24 -2.12
C LEU A 65 39.59 -17.19 -1.73
N PHE A 66 39.55 -16.04 -2.40
CA PHE A 66 38.55 -14.99 -2.12
C PHE A 66 37.11 -15.44 -2.46
N LEU A 67 36.91 -16.13 -3.59
CA LEU A 67 35.59 -16.70 -3.93
C LEU A 67 35.15 -17.74 -2.88
N LEU A 68 36.06 -18.59 -2.43
CA LEU A 68 35.81 -19.59 -1.40
C LEU A 68 35.49 -18.94 -0.04
N LEU A 69 36.21 -17.88 0.34
CA LEU A 69 35.90 -17.07 1.54
C LEU A 69 34.53 -16.38 1.44
N LEU A 70 34.13 -15.86 0.27
CA LEU A 70 32.81 -15.27 0.06
C LEU A 70 31.69 -16.31 0.16
N VAL A 71 31.89 -17.50 -0.41
CA VAL A 71 30.92 -18.63 -0.30
C VAL A 71 30.79 -19.09 1.15
N PHE A 72 31.90 -19.34 1.86
CA PHE A 72 31.83 -19.73 3.26
C PHE A 72 31.31 -18.62 4.18
N GLY A 73 31.57 -17.35 3.86
CA GLY A 73 30.99 -16.19 4.57
C GLY A 73 29.47 -16.12 4.38
N ALA A 74 28.97 -16.28 3.15
CA ALA A 74 27.53 -16.31 2.86
C ALA A 74 26.83 -17.52 3.53
N LEU A 75 27.44 -18.72 3.46
CA LEU A 75 26.92 -19.91 4.13
C LEU A 75 26.93 -19.76 5.66
N GLY A 76 27.99 -19.18 6.24
CA GLY A 76 28.10 -18.91 7.68
C GLY A 76 27.08 -17.89 8.17
N LEU A 77 26.85 -16.81 7.42
CA LEU A 77 25.79 -15.83 7.71
C LEU A 77 24.39 -16.43 7.57
N GLY A 78 24.16 -17.29 6.57
CA GLY A 78 22.91 -18.04 6.41
C GLY A 78 22.65 -19.00 7.58
N ALA A 79 23.65 -19.81 7.95
CA ALA A 79 23.57 -20.70 9.09
C ALA A 79 23.37 -19.95 10.42
N TYR A 80 24.07 -18.83 10.63
CA TYR A 80 23.85 -17.96 11.79
C TYR A 80 22.43 -17.39 11.85
N GLN A 81 21.87 -16.94 10.71
CA GLN A 81 20.48 -16.50 10.66
C GLN A 81 19.51 -17.65 10.98
N ILE A 82 19.71 -18.85 10.42
CA ILE A 82 18.87 -20.03 10.69
C ILE A 82 18.91 -20.38 12.18
N ILE A 83 20.10 -20.46 12.79
CA ILE A 83 20.26 -20.75 14.23
C ILE A 83 19.64 -19.65 15.09
N LYS A 84 19.76 -18.38 14.70
CA LYS A 84 19.10 -17.24 15.38
C LYS A 84 17.57 -17.32 15.27
N LEU A 85 17.02 -17.70 14.12
CA LEU A 85 15.59 -17.91 13.92
C LEU A 85 15.08 -19.12 14.73
N GLN A 86 15.83 -20.22 14.75
CA GLN A 86 15.54 -21.40 15.58
C GLN A 86 15.51 -21.03 17.06
N THR A 87 16.58 -20.40 17.59
CA THR A 87 16.61 -19.98 19.00
C THR A 87 15.54 -18.95 19.37
N GLN A 88 15.06 -18.11 18.44
CA GLN A 88 13.88 -17.28 18.70
C GLN A 88 12.57 -18.09 18.70
N LEU A 89 12.43 -19.11 17.84
CA LEU A 89 11.28 -20.02 17.85
C LEU A 89 11.26 -20.89 19.12
N ASP A 90 12.40 -21.42 19.54
CA ASP A 90 12.56 -22.17 20.79
C ASP A 90 12.25 -21.29 22.01
N GLY A 91 12.69 -20.03 22.01
CA GLY A 91 12.33 -19.06 23.05
C GLY A 91 10.84 -18.72 23.07
N ILE A 92 10.20 -18.56 21.91
CA ILE A 92 8.74 -18.37 21.80
C ILE A 92 7.99 -19.63 22.26
N GLN A 93 8.51 -20.82 21.94
CA GLN A 93 7.91 -22.08 22.37
C GLN A 93 8.07 -22.29 23.88
N GLN A 94 9.23 -22.00 24.47
CA GLN A 94 9.41 -22.04 25.94
C GLN A 94 8.53 -21.01 26.65
N VAL A 95 8.39 -19.78 26.13
CA VAL A 95 7.42 -18.80 26.67
C VAL A 95 5.99 -19.31 26.54
N ARG A 96 5.64 -19.98 25.43
CA ARG A 96 4.33 -20.61 25.23
C ARG A 96 4.10 -21.79 26.18
N GLU A 97 5.10 -22.62 26.45
CA GLU A 97 5.01 -23.78 27.33
C GLU A 97 4.98 -23.36 28.81
N MET A 98 5.81 -22.40 29.23
CA MET A 98 5.72 -21.78 30.56
C MET A 98 4.36 -21.08 30.77
N ASN A 99 3.82 -20.41 29.74
CA ASN A 99 2.47 -19.84 29.83
C ASN A 99 1.39 -20.94 29.91
N ILE A 100 1.56 -22.10 29.27
CA ILE A 100 0.62 -23.23 29.36
C ILE A 100 0.68 -23.92 30.74
N GLU A 101 1.86 -23.97 31.37
CA GLU A 101 2.04 -24.57 32.70
C GLU A 101 1.58 -23.62 33.83
N ILE A 102 1.79 -22.31 33.69
CA ILE A 102 1.28 -21.28 34.61
C ILE A 102 -0.22 -21.07 34.43
N ASP A 103 -0.71 -21.03 33.19
CA ASP A 103 -2.13 -20.82 32.85
C ASP A 103 -2.81 -22.16 32.50
N GLY A 104 -2.95 -23.01 33.53
CA GLY A 104 -3.64 -24.31 33.46
C GLY A 104 -5.14 -24.25 33.07
N ARG A 105 -5.64 -23.07 32.66
CA ARG A 105 -6.86 -22.86 31.89
C ARG A 105 -6.44 -22.45 30.48
N GLY A 106 -6.02 -23.43 29.68
CA GLY A 106 -5.49 -23.20 28.33
C GLY A 106 -6.42 -22.37 27.42
N PRO A 107 -5.87 -21.72 26.38
CA PRO A 107 -6.55 -20.67 25.63
C PRO A 107 -7.89 -21.15 25.08
N GLU A 108 -8.96 -20.46 25.49
CA GLU A 108 -10.34 -20.83 25.21
C GLU A 108 -10.64 -20.69 23.71
N LYS A 109 -10.35 -21.76 22.97
CA LYS A 109 -10.61 -21.88 21.55
C LYS A 109 -12.13 -21.85 21.36
N GLN A 110 -12.67 -20.68 21.01
CA GLN A 110 -14.09 -20.46 20.68
C GLN A 110 -14.52 -21.18 19.38
N VAL A 111 -14.36 -22.50 19.36
CA VAL A 111 -15.31 -23.38 18.69
C VAL A 111 -16.60 -23.22 19.50
N GLY A 112 -17.64 -22.65 18.88
CA GLY A 112 -18.95 -22.66 19.51
C GLY A 112 -19.37 -24.10 19.75
N ASP A 113 -19.69 -24.42 21.00
CA ASP A 113 -20.18 -25.75 21.38
C ASP A 113 -21.39 -26.08 20.50
N LEU A 114 -21.25 -27.13 19.69
CA LEU A 114 -22.32 -27.63 18.83
C LEU A 114 -23.10 -28.64 19.67
N PRO A 115 -24.25 -28.27 20.28
CA PRO A 115 -25.03 -29.22 21.04
C PRO A 115 -25.41 -30.37 20.12
N GLU A 116 -25.06 -31.58 20.55
CA GLU A 116 -25.28 -32.83 19.82
C GLU A 116 -26.73 -32.92 19.35
N THR A 117 -26.95 -33.40 18.13
CA THR A 117 -28.20 -33.20 17.37
C THR A 117 -29.40 -33.91 18.00
N ASP A 118 -30.06 -33.25 18.96
CA ASP A 118 -31.42 -33.59 19.39
C ASP A 118 -32.39 -33.38 18.21
N PRO A 119 -32.95 -34.45 17.62
CA PRO A 119 -33.81 -34.34 16.44
C PRO A 119 -35.19 -33.73 16.77
N ASN A 120 -35.51 -33.50 18.05
CA ASN A 120 -36.80 -32.99 18.51
C ASN A 120 -36.75 -31.54 19.01
N ARG A 121 -35.58 -30.89 19.00
CA ARG A 121 -35.42 -29.48 19.44
C ARG A 121 -35.96 -28.50 18.39
N GLY A 122 -37.27 -28.30 18.40
CA GLY A 122 -38.01 -27.52 17.41
C GLY A 122 -37.43 -26.13 17.10
N LYS A 123 -36.74 -26.01 15.97
CA LYS A 123 -36.19 -24.78 15.36
C LYS A 123 -35.70 -23.74 16.38
N THR A 124 -34.64 -24.08 17.13
CA THR A 124 -33.85 -23.04 17.80
C THR A 124 -33.35 -22.04 16.78
N ALA A 125 -33.82 -20.78 16.89
CA ALA A 125 -33.23 -19.69 16.15
C ALA A 125 -31.72 -19.61 16.48
N GLY A 126 -30.86 -19.51 15.46
CA GLY A 126 -29.43 -19.32 15.66
C GLY A 126 -29.11 -18.02 16.41
N ARG A 127 -27.83 -17.77 16.73
CA ARG A 127 -27.44 -16.50 17.35
C ARG A 127 -27.85 -15.32 16.43
N PRO A 128 -28.58 -14.29 16.92
CA PRO A 128 -29.05 -13.19 16.08
C PRO A 128 -27.94 -12.53 15.27
N ALA A 129 -28.01 -12.62 13.94
CA ALA A 129 -26.98 -12.14 13.03
C ALA A 129 -27.54 -11.79 11.64
N ALA A 130 -26.91 -10.83 10.97
CA ALA A 130 -27.21 -10.49 9.59
C ALA A 130 -25.99 -9.88 8.87
N HIS A 131 -25.93 -10.12 7.57
CA HIS A 131 -25.03 -9.46 6.63
C HIS A 131 -25.84 -9.12 5.38
N VAL A 132 -25.90 -7.85 4.99
CA VAL A 132 -26.67 -7.38 3.84
C VAL A 132 -25.76 -6.57 2.91
N ILE A 133 -25.83 -6.82 1.60
CA ILE A 133 -24.89 -6.27 0.61
C ILE A 133 -25.53 -5.13 -0.20
N GLY A 134 -24.72 -4.23 -0.75
CA GLY A 134 -25.22 -3.08 -1.50
C GLY A 134 -26.12 -3.48 -2.68
N ARG A 135 -27.34 -2.94 -2.73
CA ARG A 135 -28.31 -3.24 -3.80
C ARG A 135 -28.07 -2.31 -4.99
N ILE A 136 -27.85 -2.88 -6.18
CA ILE A 136 -27.62 -2.11 -7.42
C ILE A 136 -28.96 -1.60 -7.97
N GLU A 137 -29.49 -0.54 -7.37
CA GLU A 137 -30.67 0.18 -7.90
C GLU A 137 -30.24 1.52 -8.51
N LYS A 138 -30.60 1.74 -9.78
CA LYS A 138 -30.29 2.96 -10.53
C LYS A 138 -31.08 4.20 -10.09
N HIS A 139 -32.03 4.04 -9.17
CA HIS A 139 -32.88 5.10 -8.64
C HIS A 139 -32.80 5.09 -7.11
N VAL A 140 -32.14 6.11 -6.55
CA VAL A 140 -32.01 6.27 -5.09
C VAL A 140 -33.36 6.69 -4.51
N SER A 141 -34.06 5.75 -3.87
CA SER A 141 -35.32 6.03 -3.17
C SER A 141 -35.08 6.23 -1.67
N GLN A 142 -35.28 7.47 -1.22
CA GLN A 142 -35.33 7.91 0.19
C GLN A 142 -34.01 7.90 0.99
N ASN A 143 -34.03 8.57 2.15
CA ASN A 143 -32.88 8.97 2.97
C ASN A 143 -32.18 7.83 3.75
N THR A 144 -32.22 6.58 3.26
CA THR A 144 -31.60 5.41 3.90
C THR A 144 -31.18 4.40 2.85
N LEU A 145 -29.97 3.85 2.95
CA LEU A 145 -29.47 2.91 1.96
C LEU A 145 -30.32 1.63 1.92
N ARG A 146 -30.60 1.17 0.69
CA ARG A 146 -31.34 -0.08 0.42
C ARG A 146 -30.33 -1.21 0.19
N TRP A 147 -30.55 -2.34 0.85
CA TRP A 147 -29.65 -3.48 0.84
C TRP A 147 -30.33 -4.72 0.24
N GLU A 148 -29.52 -5.66 -0.23
CA GLU A 148 -29.91 -7.00 -0.63
C GLU A 148 -29.68 -7.96 0.55
N PRO A 149 -30.76 -8.58 1.12
CA PRO A 149 -30.68 -9.36 2.36
C PRO A 149 -30.52 -10.88 2.18
N LYS A 150 -30.62 -11.43 0.96
CA LYS A 150 -30.71 -12.89 0.72
C LYS A 150 -29.87 -13.41 -0.45
N ALA A 151 -29.49 -12.57 -1.41
CA ALA A 151 -28.71 -13.00 -2.57
C ALA A 151 -27.20 -12.99 -2.31
N GLY A 152 -26.47 -13.88 -3.02
CA GLY A 152 -25.01 -13.93 -2.99
C GLY A 152 -24.45 -14.40 -1.64
N ARG A 153 -23.91 -13.47 -0.85
CA ARG A 153 -23.38 -13.72 0.50
C ARG A 153 -24.20 -13.04 1.61
N ALA A 154 -25.35 -12.44 1.26
CA ALA A 154 -26.23 -11.82 2.24
C ALA A 154 -27.10 -12.85 2.96
N PHE A 155 -27.34 -12.63 4.25
CA PHE A 155 -28.20 -13.45 5.10
C PHE A 155 -28.82 -12.65 6.25
N THR A 156 -29.93 -13.15 6.78
CA THR A 156 -30.59 -12.66 8.00
C THR A 156 -31.05 -13.86 8.83
N GLU A 157 -30.49 -14.02 10.02
CA GLU A 157 -30.63 -15.22 10.86
C GLU A 157 -30.89 -14.87 12.34
N GLY A 158 -31.25 -15.90 13.12
CA GLY A 158 -31.49 -15.77 14.55
C GLY A 158 -32.63 -14.83 14.94
N GLY A 159 -33.53 -14.51 14.01
CA GLY A 159 -34.65 -13.59 14.22
C GLY A 159 -34.34 -12.12 13.92
N VAL A 160 -33.16 -11.78 13.40
CA VAL A 160 -32.91 -10.44 12.83
C VAL A 160 -33.76 -10.28 11.57
N VAL A 161 -34.52 -9.18 11.48
CA VAL A 161 -35.44 -8.91 10.36
C VAL A 161 -34.92 -7.74 9.53
N TYR A 162 -34.66 -7.97 8.24
CA TYR A 162 -34.45 -6.88 7.29
C TYR A 162 -35.78 -6.30 6.79
N ARG A 163 -35.91 -4.97 6.81
CA ARG A 163 -37.01 -4.25 6.17
C ARG A 163 -36.58 -2.84 5.78
N ASP A 164 -36.93 -2.45 4.56
CA ASP A 164 -36.86 -1.06 4.09
C ASP A 164 -35.50 -0.33 4.27
N GLY A 165 -34.39 -1.07 4.16
CA GLY A 165 -33.04 -0.54 4.35
C GLY A 165 -32.48 -0.66 5.77
N GLY A 166 -33.30 -1.12 6.73
CA GLY A 166 -32.90 -1.34 8.12
C GLY A 166 -32.88 -2.80 8.56
N LEU A 167 -32.13 -3.08 9.62
CA LEU A 167 -32.10 -4.36 10.34
C LEU A 167 -32.73 -4.19 11.73
N GLN A 168 -33.74 -4.98 12.06
CA GLN A 168 -34.34 -5.03 13.40
C GLN A 168 -33.78 -6.19 14.21
N VAL A 169 -33.39 -5.92 15.46
CA VAL A 169 -33.04 -6.97 16.44
C VAL A 169 -34.27 -7.45 17.23
N ASN A 170 -34.39 -8.77 17.37
CA ASN A 170 -35.45 -9.46 18.11
C ASN A 170 -35.19 -9.56 19.63
N GLU A 171 -33.95 -9.31 20.06
CA GLU A 171 -33.46 -9.51 21.43
C GLU A 171 -32.59 -8.35 21.90
N THR A 172 -32.75 -7.96 23.16
CA THR A 172 -31.83 -7.04 23.85
C THR A 172 -30.49 -7.74 24.09
N GLY A 173 -29.36 -7.07 23.87
CA GLY A 173 -28.04 -7.66 24.08
C GLY A 173 -26.89 -6.74 23.65
N LEU A 174 -25.66 -7.26 23.76
CA LEU A 174 -24.49 -6.67 23.10
C LEU A 174 -24.42 -7.20 21.67
N TYR A 175 -24.21 -6.29 20.72
CA TYR A 175 -24.07 -6.60 19.31
C TYR A 175 -22.82 -5.91 18.77
N HIS A 176 -22.01 -6.65 18.00
CA HIS A 176 -21.06 -6.03 17.10
C HIS A 176 -21.79 -5.60 15.83
N ILE A 177 -21.71 -4.32 15.49
CA ILE A 177 -22.39 -3.70 14.35
C ILE A 177 -21.32 -3.13 13.44
N TYR A 178 -21.41 -3.41 12.14
CA TYR A 178 -20.42 -2.99 11.16
C TYR A 178 -21.05 -2.52 9.85
N SER A 179 -20.41 -1.56 9.18
CA SER A 179 -20.83 -1.02 7.89
C SER A 179 -19.61 -0.62 7.07
N ARG A 180 -19.62 -0.94 5.77
CA ARG A 180 -18.67 -0.45 4.77
C ARG A 180 -19.44 0.24 3.65
N VAL A 181 -18.94 1.38 3.22
CA VAL A 181 -19.33 2.02 1.95
C VAL A 181 -18.10 2.41 1.14
N GLN A 182 -18.27 2.52 -0.17
CA GLN A 182 -17.24 2.99 -1.09
C GLN A 182 -17.85 4.04 -2.02
N PHE A 183 -17.29 5.25 -1.98
CA PHE A 183 -17.64 6.34 -2.87
C PHE A 183 -16.74 6.30 -4.12
N GLU A 184 -17.34 6.56 -5.27
CA GLU A 184 -16.76 6.60 -6.62
C GLU A 184 -17.36 7.79 -7.36
N ALA A 185 -16.55 8.79 -7.70
CA ALA A 185 -17.00 9.94 -8.51
C ALA A 185 -15.86 10.52 -9.35
N ASN A 186 -16.22 11.33 -10.35
CA ASN A 186 -15.31 12.07 -11.23
C ASN A 186 -15.41 13.61 -11.06
N HIS A 187 -16.18 14.05 -10.07
CA HIS A 187 -16.42 15.43 -9.70
C HIS A 187 -16.54 15.54 -8.17
N CYS A 188 -16.17 16.70 -7.64
CA CYS A 188 -16.28 17.09 -6.24
C CYS A 188 -15.98 18.59 -6.12
N THR A 189 -16.22 19.19 -4.96
CA THR A 189 -15.72 20.51 -4.56
C THR A 189 -14.77 20.39 -3.35
N PRO A 190 -13.84 21.34 -3.13
CA PRO A 190 -12.99 21.35 -1.94
C PRO A 190 -13.76 21.48 -0.61
N THR A 191 -15.04 21.87 -0.66
CA THR A 191 -15.96 21.99 0.48
C THR A 191 -16.86 20.77 0.69
N ASP A 192 -16.76 19.74 -0.15
CA ASP A 192 -17.55 18.52 0.02
C ASP A 192 -17.02 17.68 1.20
N ALA A 193 -17.94 17.08 1.96
CA ALA A 193 -17.63 16.11 3.01
C ALA A 193 -18.33 14.76 2.75
N LEU A 194 -17.57 13.67 2.85
CA LEU A 194 -18.09 12.31 2.80
C LEU A 194 -18.45 11.85 4.22
N VAL A 195 -19.70 12.11 4.61
CA VAL A 195 -20.31 11.52 5.80
C VAL A 195 -20.80 10.11 5.49
N HIS A 196 -20.52 9.17 6.40
CA HIS A 196 -21.10 7.83 6.49
C HIS A 196 -21.49 7.59 7.95
N SER A 197 -22.74 7.20 8.24
CA SER A 197 -23.18 6.98 9.62
C SER A 197 -24.15 5.82 9.77
N VAL A 198 -24.07 5.16 10.94
CA VAL A 198 -24.99 4.12 11.38
C VAL A 198 -25.80 4.66 12.54
N PHE A 199 -27.12 4.51 12.49
CA PHE A 199 -28.03 5.08 13.48
C PHE A 199 -29.19 4.13 13.81
N VAL A 200 -29.79 4.30 14.98
CA VAL A 200 -30.95 3.54 15.45
C VAL A 200 -32.22 4.39 15.46
N ARG A 201 -33.36 3.77 15.14
CA ARG A 201 -34.71 4.28 15.42
C ARG A 201 -35.43 3.30 16.33
N ARG A 202 -36.11 3.81 17.36
CA ARG A 202 -36.89 3.00 18.32
C ARG A 202 -38.39 3.13 18.04
N PRO A 203 -39.18 2.06 18.23
CA PRO A 203 -40.64 2.18 18.23
C PRO A 203 -41.10 3.30 19.18
N GLY A 204 -41.98 4.18 18.71
CA GLY A 204 -42.50 5.31 19.48
C GLY A 204 -41.57 6.53 19.63
N ASN A 205 -40.33 6.48 19.15
CA ASN A 205 -39.42 7.65 19.16
C ASN A 205 -39.22 8.23 17.75
N PHE A 206 -39.58 9.49 17.56
CA PHE A 206 -39.41 10.21 16.29
C PHE A 206 -37.96 10.62 15.99
N LYS A 207 -37.08 10.67 17.00
CA LYS A 207 -35.66 11.01 16.83
C LYS A 207 -34.83 9.74 16.63
N SER A 208 -34.08 9.71 15.52
CA SER A 208 -32.98 8.77 15.33
C SER A 208 -31.78 9.14 16.21
N LEU A 209 -31.08 8.14 16.74
CA LEU A 209 -29.84 8.29 17.49
C LEU A 209 -28.67 7.74 16.66
N THR A 210 -27.69 8.58 16.33
CA THR A 210 -26.45 8.14 15.68
C THR A 210 -25.65 7.26 16.64
N LEU A 211 -25.22 6.09 16.17
CA LEU A 211 -24.42 5.12 16.91
C LEU A 211 -22.94 5.18 16.52
N MET A 212 -22.66 5.42 15.24
CA MET A 212 -21.32 5.56 14.68
C MET A 212 -21.37 6.55 13.51
N GLU A 213 -20.33 7.35 13.35
CA GLU A 213 -20.17 8.25 12.21
C GLU A 213 -18.70 8.33 11.79
N GLY A 214 -18.47 8.38 10.49
CA GLY A 214 -17.17 8.62 9.86
C GLY A 214 -17.29 9.81 8.93
N HIS A 215 -16.42 10.80 9.14
CA HIS A 215 -16.40 12.07 8.42
C HIS A 215 -15.09 12.19 7.64
N ARG A 216 -15.15 12.44 6.32
CA ARG A 216 -13.96 12.66 5.49
C ARG A 216 -14.10 13.91 4.63
N GLU A 217 -13.29 14.91 4.95
CA GLU A 217 -13.07 16.12 4.15
C GLU A 217 -11.77 15.99 3.34
N GLY A 218 -11.37 17.04 2.61
CA GLY A 218 -10.03 17.17 2.03
C GLY A 218 -9.65 16.12 0.98
N TYR A 219 -10.62 15.35 0.47
CA TYR A 219 -10.40 14.36 -0.59
C TYR A 219 -10.41 14.97 -1.99
N CYS A 220 -10.97 16.17 -2.14
CA CYS A 220 -11.04 16.91 -3.39
C CYS A 220 -9.96 18.00 -3.43
N ASN A 221 -9.14 17.99 -4.47
CA ASN A 221 -8.07 18.99 -4.69
C ASN A 221 -8.41 19.86 -5.89
N LEU A 222 -8.00 21.15 -5.89
CA LEU A 222 -8.15 21.97 -7.09
C LEU A 222 -7.39 21.33 -8.25
N GLY A 223 -8.12 21.05 -9.35
CA GLY A 223 -7.60 20.33 -10.51
C GLY A 223 -7.99 18.84 -10.61
N SER A 224 -8.67 18.25 -9.63
CA SER A 224 -9.12 16.84 -9.72
C SER A 224 -10.37 16.60 -10.58
N HIS A 225 -10.91 17.62 -11.25
CA HIS A 225 -12.06 17.48 -12.14
C HIS A 225 -11.76 16.53 -13.31
N GLY A 226 -12.66 15.56 -13.55
CA GLY A 226 -12.55 14.60 -14.66
C GLY A 226 -11.80 13.32 -14.31
N TYR A 227 -11.03 13.28 -13.22
CA TYR A 227 -10.40 12.07 -12.72
C TYR A 227 -11.35 11.29 -11.82
N VAL A 228 -11.56 10.00 -12.11
CA VAL A 228 -12.31 9.09 -11.22
C VAL A 228 -11.47 8.83 -9.98
N TRP A 229 -12.01 9.16 -8.81
CA TRP A 229 -11.41 8.87 -7.50
C TRP A 229 -12.28 7.88 -6.71
N THR A 230 -11.67 7.18 -5.76
CA THR A 230 -12.35 6.21 -4.88
C THR A 230 -12.08 6.52 -3.40
N SER A 231 -13.09 6.36 -2.56
CA SER A 231 -12.97 6.56 -1.10
C SER A 231 -13.78 5.51 -0.35
N GLY A 232 -13.10 4.61 0.36
CA GLY A 232 -13.74 3.70 1.32
C GLY A 232 -14.00 4.37 2.67
N SER A 233 -15.09 3.99 3.32
CA SER A 233 -15.34 4.25 4.75
C SER A 233 -15.81 2.94 5.42
N TYR A 234 -15.28 2.66 6.60
CA TYR A 234 -15.65 1.50 7.42
C TYR A 234 -15.97 1.96 8.84
N LEU A 235 -17.07 1.47 9.39
CA LEU A 235 -17.50 1.67 10.76
C LEU A 235 -17.70 0.31 11.42
N GLY A 236 -17.26 0.16 12.66
CA GLY A 236 -17.43 -1.06 13.44
C GLY A 236 -17.37 -0.73 14.93
N SER A 237 -18.38 -1.18 15.70
CA SER A 237 -18.42 -0.97 17.15
C SER A 237 -19.29 -2.03 17.83
N THR A 238 -18.99 -2.27 19.10
CA THR A 238 -19.79 -3.15 19.96
C THR A 238 -20.68 -2.30 20.86
N LEU A 239 -21.99 -2.39 20.67
CA LEU A 239 -22.98 -1.55 21.34
C LEU A 239 -24.11 -2.39 21.92
N LYS A 240 -24.76 -1.87 22.97
CA LYS A 240 -25.96 -2.47 23.54
C LYS A 240 -27.18 -2.04 22.73
N LEU A 241 -27.92 -3.00 22.20
CA LEU A 241 -29.19 -2.78 21.49
C LEU A 241 -30.36 -3.28 22.33
N GLU A 242 -31.50 -2.64 22.16
CA GLU A 242 -32.78 -3.01 22.78
C GLU A 242 -33.64 -3.80 21.78
N LYS A 243 -34.42 -4.77 22.29
CA LYS A 243 -35.39 -5.51 21.49
C LYS A 243 -36.31 -4.55 20.71
N GLN A 244 -36.47 -4.81 19.41
CA GLN A 244 -37.16 -3.99 18.41
C GLN A 244 -36.41 -2.75 17.89
N ASP A 245 -35.18 -2.48 18.31
CA ASP A 245 -34.32 -1.45 17.70
C ASP A 245 -34.13 -1.70 16.20
N TRP A 246 -34.40 -0.67 15.38
CA TRP A 246 -34.12 -0.67 13.94
C TRP A 246 -32.84 0.09 13.64
N LEU A 247 -31.84 -0.60 13.09
CA LEU A 247 -30.56 -0.01 12.70
C LEU A 247 -30.54 0.27 11.21
N TYR A 248 -30.05 1.43 10.82
CA TYR A 248 -29.97 1.92 9.45
C TYR A 248 -28.58 2.52 9.17
N VAL A 249 -28.26 2.67 7.89
CA VAL A 249 -27.08 3.37 7.40
C VAL A 249 -27.51 4.55 6.53
N ASN A 250 -26.86 5.70 6.74
CA ASN A 250 -26.95 6.87 5.88
C ASN A 250 -25.56 7.24 5.33
N VAL A 251 -25.55 7.93 4.20
CA VAL A 251 -24.38 8.58 3.62
C VAL A 251 -24.77 9.96 3.07
N SER A 252 -23.80 10.88 3.08
CA SER A 252 -23.89 12.20 2.46
C SER A 252 -24.32 12.16 0.98
N HIS A 253 -23.63 11.34 0.18
CA HIS A 253 -23.77 11.31 -1.28
C HIS A 253 -24.10 9.89 -1.79
N PRO A 254 -25.34 9.40 -1.63
CA PRO A 254 -25.73 8.04 -2.01
C PRO A 254 -25.63 7.77 -3.51
N ALA A 255 -25.75 8.81 -4.35
CA ALA A 255 -25.57 8.72 -5.80
C ALA A 255 -24.10 8.54 -6.24
N MET A 256 -23.14 8.72 -5.32
CA MET A 256 -21.71 8.47 -5.56
C MET A 256 -21.26 7.09 -5.04
N LEU A 257 -22.18 6.20 -4.63
CA LEU A 257 -21.78 4.88 -4.14
C LEU A 257 -21.41 3.92 -5.28
N SER A 258 -20.30 3.20 -5.09
CA SER A 258 -19.85 2.12 -5.97
C SER A 258 -20.95 1.11 -6.21
N HIS A 259 -21.16 0.72 -7.47
CA HIS A 259 -22.10 -0.35 -7.82
C HIS A 259 -21.48 -1.76 -7.70
N ALA A 260 -20.24 -1.91 -7.23
CA ALA A 260 -19.63 -3.22 -7.03
C ALA A 260 -20.23 -3.95 -5.81
N HIS A 261 -20.75 -5.17 -6.04
CA HIS A 261 -21.46 -5.99 -5.04
C HIS A 261 -20.72 -6.24 -3.70
N HIS A 262 -19.39 -6.07 -3.67
CA HIS A 262 -18.56 -6.29 -2.48
C HIS A 262 -18.05 -4.98 -1.83
N ALA A 263 -18.29 -3.83 -2.46
CA ALA A 263 -17.73 -2.55 -2.02
C ALA A 263 -18.53 -1.90 -0.88
N ASN A 264 -19.84 -2.17 -0.82
CA ASN A 264 -20.74 -1.72 0.23
C ASN A 264 -21.43 -2.92 0.91
N PHE A 265 -21.45 -2.94 2.23
CA PHE A 265 -22.19 -3.92 3.04
C PHE A 265 -22.50 -3.37 4.43
N PHE A 266 -23.54 -3.89 5.06
CA PHE A 266 -23.98 -3.55 6.41
C PHE A 266 -24.33 -4.85 7.16
N GLY A 267 -24.06 -4.92 8.45
CA GLY A 267 -24.41 -6.10 9.23
C GLY A 267 -24.24 -5.93 10.72
N LEU A 268 -24.68 -6.96 11.43
CA LEU A 268 -24.55 -7.08 12.88
C LEU A 268 -24.53 -8.55 13.29
N HIS A 269 -23.92 -8.84 14.43
CA HIS A 269 -24.17 -10.10 15.14
C HIS A 269 -24.21 -9.84 16.63
N LYS A 270 -25.05 -10.58 17.35
CA LYS A 270 -25.00 -10.65 18.81
C LYS A 270 -23.64 -11.23 19.21
N ILE A 271 -23.13 -10.80 20.35
CA ILE A 271 -21.97 -11.42 21.00
C ILE A 271 -22.52 -12.51 21.92
#